data_AF-A0A9X6RKC0-F1
#
_entry.id   AF-A0A9X6RKC0-F1
#
_cell.length_a   1.000
_cell.length_b   1.000
_cell.length_c   1.000
_cell.angle_alpha   90.00
_cell.angle_beta   90.00
_cell.angle_gamma   90.00
#
_symmetry.space_group_name_H-M   'P 1'
#
loop_
_entity.id
_entity.type
_entity.pdbx_description
1 polymer ?
#
loop_
_entity_poly.entity_id
_entity_poly.type
_entity_poly.pdbx_seq_one_letter_code
_entity_poly.pdbx_strand_id
1 'polypeptide(L)'
;MRWSRSRYRRLGILLRSVTQIPSKYLLLLYVIAWILLAYKSVQFSGVESLFLIVKSLVLDTWHVPGSRINCAGIHFREVSSPHPHPSSLDTTLPGNFAEAWDRHFNTPDVVEFRTDYLQNCPTTSATLSAALSSNRLTSPGLGLGSNVNFALNLFFLSQESPGRRFNYQLFIVDWNYVSWTELFHDFTSGSSCPIVRTMDGPAFESVNKTLQPFDLDAVGKLTPAGNGDHLMRELNTDGWWTFFDNLGRYADGMPGGKAFRMKSRIARAFLQLQPELKDKLEKIWSSLTEEGSRGYSAVHIRRSDKIQFDSINFPILLYVRALRRLCHSNPGRCSRTVYVFCDDAEVCADFVNQAKECFHVTDFRQQVKLNAILPWSERSPVEFRHQNQFNSLPAEERLASAQEMIVSIYLAALSDFFVCTYSSNVCRLVALLKHDNIADLDEDILSLDWSNWIMV
;
A
#
# COMPACT_ATOMS: atom_id res chain seq x y z
N MET A 1 18.29 35.55 -46.52
CA MET A 1 16.98 34.88 -46.41
C MET A 1 16.01 35.77 -45.63
N ARG A 2 15.08 36.45 -46.33
CA ARG A 2 14.04 37.30 -45.74
C ARG A 2 12.90 36.42 -45.22
N TRP A 3 12.77 36.31 -43.90
CA TRP A 3 11.62 35.66 -43.27
C TRP A 3 10.39 36.56 -43.37
N SER A 4 9.32 36.03 -43.97
CA SER A 4 8.09 36.74 -44.29
C SER A 4 7.25 37.04 -43.03
N ARG A 5 6.89 38.32 -42.86
CA ARG A 5 5.95 38.85 -41.85
C ARG A 5 4.53 38.23 -41.92
N SER A 6 4.21 37.37 -42.90
CA SER A 6 2.86 36.82 -43.06
C SER A 6 2.52 35.64 -42.12
N ARG A 7 3.52 34.94 -41.54
CA ARG A 7 3.26 33.84 -40.59
C ARG A 7 2.81 34.30 -39.20
N TYR A 8 3.32 35.44 -38.71
CA TYR A 8 2.86 36.04 -37.45
C TYR A 8 1.40 36.51 -37.50
N ARG A 9 0.92 36.93 -38.68
CA ARG A 9 -0.49 37.31 -38.87
C ARG A 9 -1.44 36.10 -38.80
N ARG A 10 -1.00 34.91 -39.22
CA ARG A 10 -1.81 33.68 -39.11
C ARG A 10 -1.86 33.13 -37.68
N LEU A 11 -0.78 33.26 -36.90
CA LEU A 11 -0.81 32.89 -35.47
C LEU A 11 -1.70 33.84 -34.65
N GLY A 12 -1.68 35.14 -34.95
CA GLY A 12 -2.54 36.13 -34.28
C GLY A 12 -4.04 35.98 -34.59
N ILE A 13 -4.41 35.44 -35.76
CA ILE A 13 -5.80 35.14 -36.12
C ILE A 13 -6.29 33.86 -35.41
N LEU A 14 -5.43 32.85 -35.27
CA LEU A 14 -5.75 31.64 -34.49
C LEU A 14 -5.94 31.96 -33.00
N LEU A 15 -5.08 32.78 -32.41
CA LEU A 15 -5.20 33.20 -31.00
C LEU A 15 -6.39 34.14 -30.74
N ARG A 16 -6.80 34.97 -31.70
CA ARG A 16 -8.03 35.77 -31.61
C ARG A 16 -9.32 34.97 -31.84
N SER A 17 -9.26 33.83 -32.54
CA SER A 17 -10.42 32.95 -32.70
C SER A 17 -10.71 32.10 -31.46
N VAL A 18 -9.68 31.80 -30.64
CA VAL A 18 -9.84 31.03 -29.39
C VAL A 18 -10.47 31.89 -28.27
N THR A 19 -10.27 33.20 -28.30
CA THR A 19 -10.92 34.15 -27.36
C THR A 19 -12.38 34.44 -27.69
N GLN A 20 -12.89 33.95 -28.82
CA GLN A 20 -14.31 34.00 -29.19
C GLN A 20 -15.02 32.65 -29.11
N ILE A 21 -14.42 31.62 -28.50
CA ILE A 21 -15.19 30.47 -28.05
C ILE A 21 -16.12 31.01 -26.95
N PRO A 22 -17.45 31.05 -27.17
CA PRO A 22 -18.35 31.58 -26.15
C PRO A 22 -18.13 30.79 -24.87
N SER A 23 -18.00 31.47 -23.72
CA SER A 23 -17.74 30.84 -22.42
C SER A 23 -18.63 29.63 -22.13
N LYS A 24 -19.82 29.59 -22.72
CA LYS A 24 -20.78 28.48 -22.70
C LYS A 24 -20.23 27.17 -23.32
N TYR A 25 -19.43 27.23 -24.39
CA TYR A 25 -18.83 26.05 -25.01
C TYR A 25 -17.62 25.54 -24.23
N LEU A 26 -16.85 26.44 -23.62
CA LEU A 26 -15.79 26.07 -22.68
C LEU A 26 -16.38 25.38 -21.44
N LEU A 27 -17.47 25.93 -20.89
CA LEU A 27 -18.21 25.32 -19.79
C LEU A 27 -18.81 23.97 -20.21
N LEU A 28 -19.38 23.86 -21.41
CA LEU A 28 -19.95 22.61 -21.91
C LEU A 28 -18.88 21.53 -22.12
N LEU A 29 -17.74 21.86 -22.72
CA LEU A 29 -16.62 20.94 -22.88
C LEU A 29 -16.04 20.52 -21.53
N TYR A 30 -15.98 21.45 -20.58
CA TYR A 30 -15.60 21.15 -19.20
C TYR A 30 -16.59 20.16 -18.56
N VAL A 31 -17.90 20.41 -18.66
CA VAL A 31 -18.95 19.51 -18.16
C VAL A 31 -18.93 18.15 -18.84
N ILE A 32 -18.72 18.07 -20.15
CA ILE A 32 -18.62 16.79 -20.88
C ILE A 32 -17.37 16.02 -20.45
N ALA A 33 -16.22 16.68 -20.34
CA ALA A 33 -15.00 16.08 -19.81
C ALA A 33 -15.22 15.56 -18.38
N TRP A 34 -15.97 16.31 -17.56
CA TRP A 34 -16.39 15.89 -16.22
C TRP A 34 -17.29 14.66 -16.24
N ILE A 35 -18.31 14.61 -17.11
CA ILE A 35 -19.21 13.47 -17.23
C ILE A 35 -18.44 12.23 -17.69
N LEU A 36 -17.49 12.38 -18.63
CA LEU A 36 -16.66 11.27 -19.09
C LEU A 36 -15.67 10.80 -18.03
N LEU A 37 -15.07 11.73 -17.27
CA LEU A 37 -14.24 11.40 -16.11
C LEU A 37 -15.06 10.68 -15.03
N ALA A 38 -16.27 11.17 -14.76
CA ALA A 38 -17.21 10.59 -13.82
C ALA A 38 -17.62 9.18 -14.23
N TYR A 39 -18.01 9.00 -15.48
CA TYR A 39 -18.38 7.71 -16.05
C TYR A 39 -17.24 6.69 -15.92
N LYS A 40 -16.00 7.06 -16.32
CA LYS A 40 -14.84 6.18 -16.14
C LYS A 40 -14.54 5.91 -14.67
N SER A 41 -14.68 6.90 -13.80
CA SER A 41 -14.42 6.72 -12.37
C SER A 41 -15.39 5.76 -11.72
N VAL A 42 -16.68 5.87 -12.05
CA VAL A 42 -17.73 4.96 -11.56
C VAL A 42 -17.52 3.54 -12.08
N GLN A 43 -17.08 3.37 -13.33
CA GLN A 43 -16.82 2.04 -13.90
C GLN A 43 -15.71 1.27 -13.20
N PHE A 44 -14.64 1.94 -12.76
CA PHE A 44 -13.46 1.27 -12.20
C PHE A 44 -13.35 1.34 -10.68
N SER A 45 -14.05 2.26 -10.03
CA SER A 45 -13.81 2.57 -8.61
C SER A 45 -15.09 2.87 -7.82
N GLY A 46 -16.25 2.80 -8.46
CA GLY A 46 -17.53 3.07 -7.83
C GLY A 46 -17.82 4.57 -7.61
N VAL A 47 -18.99 4.86 -7.03
CA VAL A 47 -19.50 6.22 -6.83
C VAL A 47 -18.70 6.98 -5.76
N GLU A 48 -18.15 6.28 -4.76
CA GLU A 48 -17.35 6.87 -3.69
C GLU A 48 -16.06 7.51 -4.23
N SER A 49 -15.39 6.85 -5.18
CA SER A 49 -14.20 7.42 -5.81
C SER A 49 -14.47 8.63 -6.66
N LEU A 50 -15.62 8.65 -7.35
CA LEU A 50 -16.05 9.86 -8.01
C LEU A 50 -16.25 11.00 -7.00
N PHE A 51 -16.89 10.73 -5.87
CA PHE A 51 -17.06 11.73 -4.82
C PHE A 51 -15.71 12.22 -4.27
N LEU A 52 -14.73 11.35 -4.07
CA LEU A 52 -13.39 11.72 -3.61
C LEU A 52 -12.59 12.52 -4.63
N ILE A 53 -12.70 12.18 -5.92
CA ILE A 53 -12.12 12.94 -7.02
C ILE A 53 -12.77 14.31 -7.11
N VAL A 54 -14.11 14.38 -7.10
CA VAL A 54 -14.87 15.63 -7.11
C VAL A 54 -14.51 16.47 -5.90
N LYS A 55 -14.50 15.89 -4.70
CA LYS A 55 -14.11 16.57 -3.46
C LYS A 55 -12.70 17.12 -3.59
N SER A 56 -11.73 16.33 -4.05
CA SER A 56 -10.34 16.79 -4.25
C SER A 56 -10.25 17.92 -5.28
N LEU A 57 -10.98 17.83 -6.40
CA LEU A 57 -11.02 18.85 -7.43
C LEU A 57 -11.78 20.11 -7.00
N VAL A 58 -12.84 19.98 -6.20
CA VAL A 58 -13.58 21.11 -5.61
C VAL A 58 -12.70 21.80 -4.58
N LEU A 59 -12.05 21.05 -3.69
CA LEU A 59 -11.03 21.59 -2.78
C LEU A 59 -9.90 22.27 -3.55
N ASP A 60 -9.58 21.79 -4.76
CA ASP A 60 -8.57 22.39 -5.65
C ASP A 60 -9.05 23.62 -6.45
N THR A 61 -10.34 23.73 -6.74
CA THR A 61 -10.89 24.81 -7.60
C THR A 61 -11.52 25.94 -6.80
N TRP A 62 -12.14 25.62 -5.66
CA TRP A 62 -12.61 26.62 -4.71
C TRP A 62 -11.41 27.15 -3.93
N HIS A 63 -11.46 28.41 -3.52
CA HIS A 63 -10.47 29.06 -2.65
C HIS A 63 -10.53 28.48 -1.23
N VAL A 64 -10.46 27.15 -1.11
CA VAL A 64 -10.04 26.53 0.14
C VAL A 64 -8.58 26.91 0.30
N PRO A 65 -8.18 27.56 1.41
CA PRO A 65 -6.77 27.79 1.74
C PRO A 65 -6.05 26.45 1.67
N GLY A 66 -5.35 26.18 0.56
CA GLY A 66 -5.22 24.77 0.15
C GLY A 66 -4.71 24.54 -1.27
N SER A 67 -5.55 24.84 -2.24
CA SER A 67 -5.34 24.43 -3.65
C SER A 67 -4.17 25.12 -4.36
N ARG A 68 -3.84 26.31 -3.86
CA ARG A 68 -2.67 27.10 -4.22
C ARG A 68 -1.74 27.28 -3.02
N ILE A 69 -1.65 26.30 -2.11
CA ILE A 69 -0.61 26.33 -1.07
C ILE A 69 0.73 26.41 -1.79
N ASN A 70 1.29 27.61 -1.78
CA ASN A 70 2.69 27.81 -2.05
C ASN A 70 3.46 27.08 -0.95
N CYS A 71 4.62 26.50 -1.27
CA CYS A 71 5.50 25.85 -0.31
C CYS A 71 5.74 26.75 0.93
N ALA A 72 5.75 28.07 0.74
CA ALA A 72 5.90 29.06 1.80
C ALA A 72 4.80 29.03 2.89
N GLY A 73 3.62 28.48 2.59
CA GLY A 73 2.51 28.35 3.56
C GLY A 73 2.58 27.06 4.39
N ILE A 74 3.54 26.17 4.14
CA ILE A 74 3.68 24.94 4.90
C ILE A 74 4.62 25.19 6.09
N HIS A 75 4.07 25.04 7.29
CA HIS A 75 4.84 25.07 8.54
C HIS A 75 5.45 23.68 8.77
N PHE A 76 6.65 23.47 8.23
CA PHE A 76 7.39 22.23 8.46
C PHE A 76 7.84 22.12 9.91
N ARG A 77 8.06 20.88 10.36
CA ARG A 77 8.70 20.55 11.64
C ARG A 77 10.00 21.35 11.80
N GLU A 78 10.11 22.12 12.88
CA GLU A 78 11.32 22.89 13.14
C GLU A 78 12.47 21.96 13.50
N VAL A 79 13.61 22.18 12.85
CA VAL A 79 14.88 21.62 13.29
C VAL A 79 15.30 22.46 14.47
N SER A 80 14.76 22.18 15.66
CA SER A 80 15.14 22.92 16.85
C SER A 80 16.67 22.85 16.96
N SER A 81 17.33 24.01 16.94
CA SER A 81 18.72 24.16 17.32
C SER A 81 18.99 23.37 18.61
N PRO A 82 20.22 22.87 18.84
CA PRO A 82 20.55 21.92 19.91
C PRO A 82 20.41 22.44 21.36
N HIS A 83 19.57 23.45 21.61
CA HIS A 83 19.23 23.93 22.94
C HIS A 83 17.85 23.44 23.35
N PRO A 84 17.77 22.50 24.31
CA PRO A 84 16.49 22.02 24.82
C PRO A 84 15.90 23.12 25.71
N HIS A 85 14.82 23.75 25.25
CA HIS A 85 13.89 24.41 26.17
C HIS A 85 12.84 23.38 26.58
N PRO A 86 12.79 23.00 27.87
CA PRO A 86 11.79 22.09 28.37
C PRO A 86 10.51 22.88 28.64
N SER A 87 9.57 22.90 27.69
CA SER A 87 8.16 23.14 28.03
C SER A 87 7.21 22.85 26.87
N SER A 88 6.27 21.97 27.19
CA SER A 88 4.92 21.79 26.62
C SER A 88 4.75 21.07 25.28
N LEU A 89 3.97 19.99 25.41
CA LEU A 89 3.37 19.05 24.47
C LEU A 89 4.27 17.97 23.86
N ASP A 90 3.97 16.76 24.31
CA ASP A 90 4.62 15.48 24.14
C ASP A 90 4.46 14.93 22.71
N THR A 91 4.94 15.65 21.70
CA THR A 91 5.31 15.03 20.43
C THR A 91 6.69 14.39 20.64
N THR A 92 6.73 13.23 21.30
CA THR A 92 7.97 12.45 21.43
C THR A 92 8.53 12.25 20.03
N LEU A 93 9.64 12.93 19.74
CA LEU A 93 10.45 12.65 18.57
C LEU A 93 10.69 11.13 18.51
N PRO A 94 10.73 10.53 17.31
CA PRO A 94 11.06 9.12 17.25
C PRO A 94 12.37 8.93 18.01
N GLY A 95 12.36 8.05 19.01
CA GLY A 95 13.56 7.62 19.68
C GLY A 95 14.48 6.91 18.69
N ASN A 96 15.46 6.16 19.19
CA ASN A 96 16.22 5.27 18.31
C ASN A 96 15.27 4.33 17.52
N PHE A 97 15.77 3.75 16.44
CA PHE A 97 14.98 2.89 15.56
C PHE A 97 14.26 1.75 16.31
N ALA A 98 14.90 1.16 17.33
CA ALA A 98 14.30 0.08 18.13
C ALA A 98 13.01 0.53 18.84
N GLU A 99 13.00 1.71 19.45
CA GLU A 99 11.81 2.28 20.09
C GLU A 99 10.70 2.57 19.06
N ALA A 100 11.05 3.13 17.90
CA ALA A 100 10.09 3.38 16.83
C ALA A 100 9.51 2.07 16.28
N TRP A 101 10.34 1.04 16.11
CA TRP A 101 9.96 -0.29 15.68
C TRP A 101 9.01 -0.95 16.69
N ASP A 102 9.37 -0.96 17.97
CA ASP A 102 8.57 -1.61 19.00
C ASP A 102 7.20 -0.94 19.17
N ARG A 103 7.17 0.39 19.12
CA ARG A 103 5.93 1.17 19.16
C ARG A 103 4.97 0.83 18.02
N HIS A 104 5.47 0.51 16.83
CA HIS A 104 4.62 0.20 15.68
C HIS A 104 4.29 -1.29 15.58
N PHE A 105 5.30 -2.16 15.72
CA PHE A 105 5.21 -3.58 15.32
C PHE A 105 5.19 -4.57 16.49
N ASN A 106 5.56 -4.14 17.70
CA ASN A 106 5.57 -4.99 18.91
C ASN A 106 4.68 -4.40 20.02
N THR A 107 3.54 -3.84 19.64
CA THR A 107 2.55 -3.36 20.59
C THR A 107 2.02 -4.50 21.47
N PRO A 108 1.54 -4.20 22.70
CA PRO A 108 1.07 -5.23 23.63
C PRO A 108 0.03 -6.19 23.03
N ASP A 109 -0.90 -5.69 22.22
CA ASP A 109 -1.92 -6.49 21.53
C ASP A 109 -1.33 -7.46 20.50
N VAL A 110 -0.26 -7.07 19.80
CA VAL A 110 0.44 -7.95 18.84
C VAL A 110 1.18 -9.06 19.57
N VAL A 111 1.84 -8.74 20.69
CA VAL A 111 2.53 -9.72 21.53
C VAL A 111 1.54 -10.70 22.17
N GLU A 112 0.43 -10.19 22.70
CA GLU A 112 -0.68 -11.00 23.22
C GLU A 112 -1.23 -11.92 22.15
N PHE A 113 -1.53 -11.42 20.95
CA PHE A 113 -2.01 -12.24 19.83
C PHE A 113 -1.06 -13.39 19.48
N ARG A 114 0.25 -13.13 19.37
CA ARG A 114 1.24 -14.18 19.08
C ARG A 114 1.26 -15.24 20.18
N THR A 115 1.23 -14.79 21.44
CA THR A 115 1.24 -15.66 22.62
C THR A 115 0.00 -16.55 22.67
N ASP A 116 -1.18 -15.95 22.51
CA ASP A 116 -2.47 -16.64 22.49
C ASP A 116 -2.54 -17.64 21.34
N TYR A 117 -2.05 -17.28 20.15
CA TYR A 117 -2.03 -18.19 19.01
C TYR A 117 -1.19 -19.43 19.30
N LEU A 118 0.03 -19.24 19.82
CA LEU A 118 0.95 -20.34 20.17
C LEU A 118 0.40 -21.26 21.27
N GLN A 119 -0.33 -20.70 22.25
CA GLN A 119 -0.94 -21.49 23.31
C GLN A 119 -2.12 -22.34 22.80
N ASN A 120 -2.93 -21.79 21.90
CA ASN A 120 -4.17 -22.44 21.44
C ASN A 120 -3.95 -23.40 20.27
N CYS A 121 -2.94 -23.17 19.44
CA CYS A 121 -2.74 -23.92 18.21
C CYS A 121 -2.63 -25.46 18.39
N PRO A 122 -2.01 -26.02 19.46
CA PRO A 122 -1.87 -27.48 19.58
C PRO A 122 -3.21 -28.19 19.83
N THR A 123 -4.21 -27.46 20.32
CA THR A 123 -5.53 -28.01 20.68
C THR A 123 -6.56 -27.90 19.57
N THR A 124 -6.26 -27.13 18.52
CA THR A 124 -7.20 -26.89 17.42
C THR A 124 -7.01 -27.95 16.34
N SER A 125 -8.03 -28.78 16.11
CA SER A 125 -7.99 -29.84 15.09
C SER A 125 -8.30 -29.33 13.68
N ALA A 126 -9.03 -28.22 13.56
CA ALA A 126 -9.47 -27.65 12.29
C ALA A 126 -8.41 -26.76 11.66
N THR A 127 -8.27 -26.78 10.33
CA THR A 127 -7.33 -25.90 9.63
C THR A 127 -8.04 -25.07 8.57
N LEU A 128 -7.62 -23.82 8.43
CA LEU A 128 -7.96 -22.96 7.30
C LEU A 128 -6.67 -22.60 6.59
N SER A 129 -6.56 -23.02 5.34
CA SER A 129 -5.33 -22.99 4.58
C SER A 129 -5.42 -22.00 3.41
N ALA A 130 -4.37 -21.20 3.23
CA ALA A 130 -4.11 -20.44 2.02
C ALA A 130 -3.06 -21.15 1.18
N ALA A 131 -3.21 -21.13 -0.14
CA ALA A 131 -2.14 -21.52 -1.06
C ALA A 131 -1.75 -20.35 -1.97
N LEU A 132 -0.46 -20.02 -1.98
CA LEU A 132 0.15 -19.08 -2.91
C LEU A 132 0.92 -19.88 -3.95
N SER A 133 0.41 -19.90 -5.20
CA SER A 133 1.02 -20.66 -6.29
C SER A 133 1.28 -19.82 -7.54
N SER A 134 2.40 -20.11 -8.20
CA SER A 134 2.78 -19.51 -9.48
C SER A 134 2.07 -20.10 -10.69
N ASN A 135 1.53 -21.31 -10.60
CA ASN A 135 1.05 -22.04 -11.77
C ASN A 135 -0.25 -21.45 -12.36
N ARG A 136 -0.81 -20.40 -11.74
CA ARG A 136 -1.99 -19.66 -12.20
C ARG A 136 -1.72 -18.16 -12.46
N LEU A 137 -0.44 -17.79 -12.68
CA LEU A 137 0.03 -16.41 -12.85
C LEU A 137 -0.41 -15.66 -14.12
N THR A 138 -1.28 -16.24 -14.95
CA THR A 138 -1.81 -15.56 -16.13
C THR A 138 -2.98 -14.62 -15.83
N SER A 139 -3.50 -14.61 -14.59
CA SER A 139 -4.61 -13.72 -14.21
C SER A 139 -4.12 -12.31 -13.81
N PRO A 140 -4.76 -11.23 -14.28
CA PRO A 140 -4.58 -9.89 -13.71
C PRO A 140 -4.91 -9.90 -12.21
N GLY A 141 -4.16 -9.15 -11.39
CA GLY A 141 -4.37 -9.02 -9.94
C GLY A 141 -3.35 -9.71 -9.02
N LEU A 142 -2.27 -10.32 -9.53
CA LEU A 142 -1.36 -11.22 -8.80
C LEU A 142 -0.08 -10.59 -8.23
N GLY A 143 -0.09 -9.28 -7.96
CA GLY A 143 1.05 -8.59 -7.35
C GLY A 143 1.45 -9.16 -5.98
N LEU A 144 2.68 -8.91 -5.53
CA LEU A 144 3.16 -9.26 -4.18
C LEU A 144 2.16 -8.83 -3.10
N GLY A 145 1.70 -7.57 -3.16
CA GLY A 145 0.73 -7.05 -2.21
C GLY A 145 -0.61 -7.77 -2.23
N SER A 146 -1.07 -8.28 -3.38
CA SER A 146 -2.31 -9.06 -3.46
C SER A 146 -2.17 -10.42 -2.78
N ASN A 147 -1.05 -11.11 -3.01
CA ASN A 147 -0.76 -12.40 -2.38
C ASN A 147 -0.67 -12.28 -0.85
N VAL A 148 0.03 -11.25 -0.35
CA VAL A 148 0.13 -10.99 1.08
C VAL A 148 -1.23 -10.65 1.69
N ASN A 149 -2.02 -9.78 1.05
CA ASN A 149 -3.37 -9.46 1.54
C ASN A 149 -4.30 -10.69 1.53
N PHE A 150 -4.20 -11.56 0.52
CA PHE A 150 -4.96 -12.81 0.48
C PHE A 150 -4.62 -13.71 1.67
N ALA A 151 -3.34 -13.89 1.97
CA ALA A 151 -2.89 -14.63 3.15
C ALA A 151 -3.43 -14.02 4.45
N LEU A 152 -3.35 -12.69 4.59
CA LEU A 152 -3.90 -11.98 5.76
C LEU A 152 -5.42 -12.13 5.88
N ASN A 153 -6.15 -12.13 4.78
CA ASN A 153 -7.60 -12.31 4.77
C ASN A 153 -8.00 -13.69 5.27
N LEU A 154 -7.30 -14.74 4.83
CA LEU A 154 -7.58 -16.09 5.32
C LEU A 154 -7.15 -16.27 6.77
N PHE A 155 -6.03 -15.67 7.19
CA PHE A 155 -5.64 -15.70 8.60
C PHE A 155 -6.70 -15.00 9.46
N PHE A 156 -7.20 -13.85 9.04
CA PHE A 156 -8.32 -13.16 9.70
C PHE A 156 -9.56 -14.03 9.83
N LEU A 157 -9.98 -14.68 8.74
CA LEU A 157 -11.13 -15.60 8.78
C LEU A 157 -10.86 -16.78 9.73
N SER A 158 -9.64 -17.30 9.79
CA SER A 158 -9.29 -18.42 10.68
C SER A 158 -9.52 -18.08 12.16
N GLN A 159 -9.35 -16.80 12.52
CA GLN A 159 -9.51 -16.29 13.89
C GLN A 159 -10.94 -15.85 14.21
N GLU A 160 -11.64 -15.26 13.23
CA GLU A 160 -12.93 -14.61 13.45
C GLU A 160 -14.14 -15.38 12.89
N SER A 161 -13.95 -16.57 12.31
CA SER A 161 -15.07 -17.34 11.76
C SER A 161 -16.12 -17.67 12.85
N PRO A 162 -17.41 -17.37 12.62
CA PRO A 162 -18.46 -17.68 13.58
C PRO A 162 -18.55 -19.18 13.89
N GLY A 163 -18.60 -19.52 15.17
CA GLY A 163 -18.87 -20.89 15.64
C GLY A 163 -17.66 -21.84 15.64
N ARG A 164 -16.51 -21.46 15.08
CA ARG A 164 -15.30 -22.30 15.09
C ARG A 164 -14.01 -21.51 14.85
N ARG A 165 -12.98 -21.76 15.67
CA ARG A 165 -11.61 -21.30 15.42
C ARG A 165 -10.84 -22.33 14.58
N PHE A 166 -9.99 -21.84 13.68
CA PHE A 166 -9.14 -22.66 12.82
C PHE A 166 -7.67 -22.32 13.05
N ASN A 167 -6.83 -23.34 13.03
CA ASN A 167 -5.40 -23.15 12.81
C ASN A 167 -5.18 -22.63 11.39
N TYR A 168 -4.38 -21.58 11.26
CA TYR A 168 -4.04 -21.04 9.96
C TYR A 168 -2.82 -21.76 9.39
N GLN A 169 -2.85 -22.08 8.10
CA GLN A 169 -1.71 -22.61 7.37
C GLN A 169 -1.54 -21.87 6.04
N LEU A 170 -0.30 -21.51 5.71
CA LEU A 170 0.06 -20.87 4.46
C LEU A 170 1.00 -21.80 3.68
N PHE A 171 0.52 -22.34 2.57
CA PHE A 171 1.30 -23.11 1.63
C PHE A 171 1.93 -22.18 0.58
N ILE A 172 3.25 -22.24 0.45
CA ILE A 172 4.04 -21.53 -0.56
C ILE A 172 4.46 -22.55 -1.61
N VAL A 173 3.88 -22.47 -2.80
CA VAL A 173 4.01 -23.48 -3.86
C VAL A 173 4.57 -22.84 -5.12
N ASP A 174 5.86 -23.03 -5.38
CA ASP A 174 6.56 -22.46 -6.55
C ASP A 174 6.42 -20.93 -6.67
N TRP A 175 6.17 -20.20 -5.58
CA TRP A 175 5.79 -18.78 -5.60
C TRP A 175 6.80 -17.87 -6.35
N ASN A 176 6.29 -16.98 -7.20
CA ASN A 176 7.09 -16.20 -8.15
C ASN A 176 7.82 -15.02 -7.50
N TYR A 177 7.42 -14.62 -6.31
CA TYR A 177 8.16 -13.65 -5.50
C TYR A 177 9.20 -14.35 -4.59
N VAL A 178 9.60 -15.56 -4.99
CA VAL A 178 10.50 -16.50 -4.32
C VAL A 178 9.94 -17.05 -3.00
N SER A 179 10.78 -17.34 -1.99
CA SER A 179 10.34 -17.94 -0.73
C SER A 179 9.81 -16.87 0.24
N TRP A 180 8.66 -17.16 0.88
CA TRP A 180 8.13 -16.38 1.99
C TRP A 180 9.16 -16.18 3.10
N THR A 181 9.95 -17.22 3.37
CA THR A 181 10.98 -17.21 4.42
C THR A 181 12.15 -16.28 4.12
N GLU A 182 12.32 -15.82 2.87
CA GLU A 182 13.34 -14.83 2.52
C GLU A 182 12.88 -13.39 2.78
N LEU A 183 11.57 -13.21 3.02
CA LEU A 183 10.93 -11.91 3.26
C LEU A 183 10.49 -11.77 4.71
N PHE A 184 9.88 -12.82 5.26
CA PHE A 184 9.24 -12.81 6.56
C PHE A 184 9.64 -13.98 7.44
N HIS A 185 9.78 -13.70 8.73
CA HIS A 185 9.96 -14.68 9.78
C HIS A 185 8.60 -15.22 10.26
N ASP A 186 8.46 -16.55 10.28
CA ASP A 186 7.31 -17.20 10.89
C ASP A 186 7.51 -17.33 12.41
N PHE A 187 6.76 -16.55 13.18
CA PHE A 187 6.81 -16.55 14.65
C PHE A 187 6.38 -17.88 15.28
N THR A 188 5.81 -18.80 14.49
CA THR A 188 5.40 -20.14 14.90
C THR A 188 6.38 -21.23 14.46
N SER A 189 7.47 -20.88 13.78
CA SER A 189 8.46 -21.83 13.24
C SER A 189 9.08 -22.76 14.30
N GLY A 190 9.20 -22.29 15.55
CA GLY A 190 9.68 -23.09 16.69
C GLY A 190 8.60 -23.89 17.43
N SER A 191 7.35 -23.88 16.96
CA SER A 191 6.21 -24.52 17.61
C SER A 191 5.80 -25.83 16.92
N SER A 192 4.83 -26.55 17.50
CA SER A 192 4.22 -27.73 16.86
C SER A 192 3.28 -27.39 15.69
N CYS A 193 3.01 -26.10 15.44
CA CYS A 193 1.99 -25.63 14.52
C CYS A 193 2.51 -24.54 13.55
N PRO A 194 3.62 -24.76 12.82
CA PRO A 194 4.17 -23.75 11.92
C PRO A 194 3.11 -23.33 10.89
N ILE A 195 2.92 -22.02 10.75
CA ILE A 195 1.97 -21.41 9.82
C ILE A 195 2.48 -21.60 8.40
N VAL A 196 3.75 -21.28 8.14
CA VAL A 196 4.30 -21.24 6.79
C VAL A 196 4.90 -22.58 6.41
N ARG A 197 4.48 -23.13 5.27
CA ARG A 197 4.99 -24.37 4.70
C ARG A 197 5.37 -24.18 3.24
N THR A 198 6.66 -24.26 2.96
CA THR A 198 7.19 -24.23 1.59
C THR A 198 7.25 -25.65 1.04
N MET A 199 6.72 -25.86 -0.17
CA MET A 199 6.71 -27.15 -0.84
C MET A 199 6.73 -26.99 -2.36
N ASP A 200 7.21 -28.02 -3.05
CA ASP A 200 7.11 -28.08 -4.51
C ASP A 200 5.70 -28.48 -4.96
N GLY A 201 5.41 -28.28 -6.26
CA GLY A 201 4.13 -28.66 -6.86
C GLY A 201 3.70 -30.11 -6.56
N PRO A 202 4.54 -31.14 -6.82
CA PRO A 202 4.17 -32.53 -6.57
C PRO A 202 3.82 -32.86 -5.11
N ALA A 203 4.57 -32.31 -4.13
CA ALA A 203 4.25 -32.47 -2.72
C ALA A 203 2.94 -31.77 -2.38
N PHE A 204 2.70 -30.57 -2.92
CA PHE A 204 1.45 -29.84 -2.71
C PHE A 204 0.24 -30.57 -3.29
N GLU A 205 0.34 -31.22 -4.45
CA GLU A 205 -0.78 -31.98 -5.03
C GLU A 205 -1.31 -33.06 -4.09
N SER A 206 -0.41 -33.71 -3.33
CA SER A 206 -0.80 -34.74 -2.36
C SER A 206 -1.53 -34.14 -1.16
N VAL A 207 -1.07 -32.98 -0.67
CA VAL A 207 -1.70 -32.23 0.43
C VAL A 207 -3.03 -31.62 0.00
N ASN A 208 -3.10 -31.02 -1.20
CA ASN A 208 -4.30 -30.38 -1.73
C ASN A 208 -5.49 -31.36 -1.78
N LYS A 209 -5.25 -32.62 -2.12
CA LYS A 209 -6.30 -33.68 -2.13
C LYS A 209 -6.91 -33.97 -0.77
N THR A 210 -6.25 -33.60 0.33
CA THR A 210 -6.78 -33.79 1.69
C THR A 210 -7.55 -32.57 2.21
N LEU A 211 -7.49 -31.45 1.49
CA LEU A 211 -8.12 -30.18 1.85
C LEU A 211 -9.41 -29.97 1.06
N GLN A 212 -10.41 -29.36 1.69
CA GLN A 212 -11.68 -29.07 1.04
C GLN A 212 -11.78 -27.59 0.65
N PRO A 213 -12.20 -27.27 -0.59
CA PRO A 213 -12.52 -25.90 -0.93
C PRO A 213 -13.70 -25.41 -0.09
N PHE A 214 -13.75 -24.10 0.16
CA PHE A 214 -14.86 -23.48 0.88
C PHE A 214 -15.28 -22.19 0.21
N ASP A 215 -16.54 -21.83 0.41
CA ASP A 215 -17.07 -20.50 0.12
C ASP A 215 -17.36 -19.71 1.39
N LEU A 216 -17.30 -18.40 1.25
CA LEU A 216 -17.62 -17.45 2.29
C LEU A 216 -18.96 -16.81 1.95
N ASP A 217 -19.93 -16.85 2.85
CA ASP A 217 -21.16 -16.07 2.69
C ASP A 217 -21.01 -14.64 3.25
N ALA A 218 -21.98 -13.78 2.99
CA ALA A 218 -21.94 -12.37 3.39
C ALA A 218 -21.98 -12.14 4.92
N VAL A 219 -22.31 -13.18 5.72
CA VAL A 219 -22.31 -13.10 7.19
C VAL A 219 -21.06 -13.73 7.82
N GLY A 220 -20.09 -14.11 7.00
CA GLY A 220 -18.81 -14.65 7.45
C GLY A 220 -18.80 -16.15 7.72
N LYS A 221 -19.88 -16.87 7.39
CA LYS A 221 -19.94 -18.32 7.57
C LYS A 221 -19.16 -19.01 6.46
N LEU A 222 -18.22 -19.86 6.86
CA LEU A 222 -17.51 -20.74 5.94
C LEU A 222 -18.42 -21.92 5.59
N THR A 223 -18.77 -22.05 4.32
CA THR A 223 -19.54 -23.18 3.80
C THR A 223 -18.57 -24.11 3.06
N PRO A 224 -18.10 -25.19 3.71
CA PRO A 224 -17.23 -26.15 3.04
C PRO A 224 -17.99 -26.86 1.92
N ALA A 225 -17.28 -27.24 0.85
CA ALA A 225 -17.85 -28.09 -0.20
C ALA A 225 -18.12 -29.54 0.26
N GLY A 226 -17.77 -29.88 1.50
CA GLY A 226 -17.99 -31.19 2.13
C GLY A 226 -18.02 -31.12 3.67
N ASN A 227 -17.95 -32.27 4.34
CA ASN A 227 -18.01 -32.36 5.82
C ASN A 227 -16.62 -32.25 6.49
N GLY A 228 -15.64 -31.62 5.85
CA GLY A 228 -14.26 -31.60 6.30
C GLY A 228 -13.93 -30.47 7.28
N ASP A 229 -12.96 -30.75 8.15
CA ASP A 229 -12.43 -29.82 9.15
C ASP A 229 -11.22 -29.02 8.64
N HIS A 230 -10.72 -29.38 7.45
CA HIS A 230 -9.52 -28.82 6.83
C HIS A 230 -9.91 -28.13 5.53
N LEU A 231 -9.99 -26.82 5.60
CA LEU A 231 -10.49 -25.97 4.52
C LEU A 231 -9.32 -25.32 3.80
N MET A 232 -9.43 -25.13 2.50
CA MET A 232 -8.43 -24.42 1.72
C MET A 232 -9.05 -23.47 0.72
N ARG A 233 -8.38 -22.33 0.52
CA ARG A 233 -8.59 -21.49 -0.64
C ARG A 233 -7.26 -21.15 -1.29
N GLU A 234 -7.23 -21.25 -2.60
CA GLU A 234 -6.14 -20.79 -3.45
C GLU A 234 -6.58 -19.47 -4.09
N LEU A 235 -5.65 -18.53 -4.24
CA LEU A 235 -5.93 -17.26 -4.90
C LEU A 235 -6.28 -17.49 -6.38
N ASN A 236 -7.25 -16.75 -6.92
CA ASN A 236 -7.69 -16.82 -8.32
C ASN A 236 -8.21 -18.19 -8.78
N THR A 237 -8.82 -18.95 -7.87
CA THR A 237 -9.76 -20.01 -8.24
C THR A 237 -11.14 -19.43 -8.57
N ASP A 238 -12.04 -20.26 -9.10
CA ASP A 238 -13.39 -19.83 -9.46
C ASP A 238 -14.10 -19.15 -8.27
N GLY A 239 -14.86 -18.09 -8.57
CA GLY A 239 -15.61 -17.32 -7.56
C GLY A 239 -14.76 -16.43 -6.65
N TRP A 240 -13.49 -16.17 -6.97
CA TRP A 240 -12.63 -15.32 -6.14
C TRP A 240 -13.17 -13.88 -5.93
N TRP A 241 -13.78 -13.28 -6.95
CA TRP A 241 -14.45 -11.98 -6.81
C TRP A 241 -15.60 -12.02 -5.79
N THR A 242 -16.47 -13.04 -5.89
CA THR A 242 -17.57 -13.25 -4.94
C THR A 242 -17.06 -13.43 -3.51
N PHE A 243 -15.92 -14.10 -3.36
CA PHE A 243 -15.29 -14.27 -2.05
C PHE A 243 -14.82 -12.95 -1.45
N PHE A 244 -14.12 -12.11 -2.22
CA PHE A 244 -13.68 -10.82 -1.68
C PHE A 244 -14.83 -9.85 -1.44
N ASP A 245 -15.87 -9.85 -2.28
CA ASP A 245 -17.10 -9.08 -2.04
C ASP A 245 -17.79 -9.54 -0.72
N ASN A 246 -17.95 -10.85 -0.52
CA ASN A 246 -18.52 -11.38 0.73
C ASN A 246 -17.63 -11.11 1.94
N LEU A 247 -16.30 -11.18 1.78
CA LEU A 247 -15.36 -10.82 2.83
C LEU A 247 -15.46 -9.34 3.19
N GLY A 248 -15.60 -8.47 2.19
CA GLY A 248 -15.81 -7.05 2.36
C GLY A 248 -17.07 -6.78 3.18
N ARG A 249 -18.19 -7.36 2.77
CA ARG A 249 -19.47 -7.26 3.50
C ARG A 249 -19.38 -7.79 4.94
N TYR A 250 -18.70 -8.91 5.14
CA TYR A 250 -18.49 -9.47 6.47
C TYR A 250 -17.67 -8.52 7.35
N ALA A 251 -16.58 -7.97 6.82
CA ALA A 251 -15.72 -7.02 7.53
C ALA A 251 -16.46 -5.70 7.85
N ASP A 252 -17.22 -5.17 6.89
CA ASP A 252 -18.04 -3.95 7.06
C ASP A 252 -19.18 -4.16 8.07
N GLY A 253 -19.71 -5.37 8.18
CA GLY A 253 -20.71 -5.75 9.17
C GLY A 253 -20.18 -5.76 10.62
N MET A 254 -18.86 -5.70 10.83
CA MET A 254 -18.28 -5.69 12.17
C MET A 254 -18.31 -4.29 12.80
N PRO A 255 -18.72 -4.16 14.08
CA PRO A 255 -18.89 -2.85 14.71
C PRO A 255 -17.55 -2.13 14.94
N GLY A 256 -17.58 -0.80 14.75
CA GLY A 256 -16.55 0.12 15.21
C GLY A 256 -15.14 -0.20 14.71
N GLY A 257 -14.98 -0.59 13.43
CA GLY A 257 -13.68 -0.89 12.84
C GLY A 257 -12.99 -2.14 13.40
N LYS A 258 -13.72 -3.06 14.05
CA LYS A 258 -13.16 -4.30 14.61
C LYS A 258 -12.38 -5.12 13.57
N ALA A 259 -12.88 -5.23 12.35
CA ALA A 259 -12.19 -5.94 11.28
C ALA A 259 -10.81 -5.33 10.97
N PHE A 260 -10.70 -3.99 10.98
CA PHE A 260 -9.42 -3.30 10.77
C PHE A 260 -8.43 -3.60 11.88
N ARG A 261 -8.85 -3.38 13.14
CA ARG A 261 -8.02 -3.67 14.33
C ARG A 261 -7.48 -5.09 14.30
N MET A 262 -8.36 -6.06 14.04
CA MET A 262 -7.97 -7.47 13.99
C MET A 262 -6.97 -7.74 12.87
N LYS A 263 -7.25 -7.26 11.65
CA LYS A 263 -6.35 -7.47 10.51
C LYS A 263 -5.01 -6.75 10.66
N SER A 264 -4.99 -5.54 11.25
CA SER A 264 -3.77 -4.81 11.56
C SER A 264 -2.90 -5.59 12.55
N ARG A 265 -3.52 -6.06 13.64
CA ARG A 265 -2.84 -6.90 14.63
C ARG A 265 -2.28 -8.19 14.01
N ILE A 266 -3.05 -8.87 13.18
CA ILE A 266 -2.59 -10.05 12.44
C ILE A 266 -1.46 -9.69 11.48
N ALA A 267 -1.56 -8.60 10.73
CA ALA A 267 -0.53 -8.16 9.79
C ALA A 267 0.80 -7.89 10.51
N ARG A 268 0.78 -7.15 11.61
CA ARG A 268 1.96 -6.85 12.42
C ARG A 268 2.50 -8.08 13.16
N ALA A 269 1.63 -9.03 13.50
CA ALA A 269 2.05 -10.29 14.10
C ALA A 269 2.73 -11.25 13.11
N PHE A 270 2.14 -11.37 11.92
CA PHE A 270 2.47 -12.38 10.91
C PHE A 270 3.56 -11.92 9.93
N LEU A 271 3.56 -10.65 9.56
CA LEU A 271 4.57 -10.04 8.69
C LEU A 271 5.70 -9.51 9.57
N GLN A 272 6.51 -10.40 10.12
CA GLN A 272 7.77 -10.01 10.76
C GLN A 272 8.87 -10.02 9.71
N LEU A 273 9.59 -8.92 9.51
CA LEU A 273 10.72 -8.92 8.58
C LEU A 273 11.79 -9.92 9.02
N GLN A 274 12.45 -10.53 8.04
CA GLN A 274 13.72 -11.22 8.31
C GLN A 274 14.74 -10.24 8.91
N PRO A 275 15.61 -10.70 9.84
CA PRO A 275 16.59 -9.84 10.50
C PRO A 275 17.45 -9.04 9.50
N GLU A 276 17.93 -9.68 8.43
CA GLU A 276 18.78 -9.00 7.44
C GLU A 276 18.02 -7.89 6.68
N LEU A 277 16.71 -8.01 6.51
CA LEU A 277 15.89 -6.95 5.90
C LEU A 277 15.59 -5.84 6.89
N LYS A 278 15.34 -6.18 8.17
CA LYS A 278 15.16 -5.22 9.24
C LYS A 278 16.41 -4.34 9.42
N ASP A 279 17.59 -4.92 9.39
CA ASP A 279 18.87 -4.19 9.50
C ASP A 279 19.07 -3.20 8.34
N LYS A 280 18.69 -3.59 7.13
CA LYS A 280 18.76 -2.69 5.97
C LYS A 280 17.73 -1.57 6.05
N LEU A 281 16.52 -1.90 6.51
CA LEU A 281 15.47 -0.92 6.75
C LEU A 281 15.87 0.09 7.83
N GLU A 282 16.49 -0.35 8.92
CA GLU A 282 17.01 0.52 9.98
C GLU A 282 17.97 1.57 9.41
N LYS A 283 18.94 1.16 8.60
CA LYS A 283 19.90 2.09 7.97
C LYS A 283 19.21 3.15 7.11
N ILE A 284 18.24 2.75 6.29
CA ILE A 284 17.48 3.69 5.44
C ILE A 284 16.63 4.61 6.31
N TRP A 285 15.93 4.05 7.32
CA TRP A 285 15.08 4.82 8.21
C TRP A 285 15.86 5.87 9.02
N SER A 286 17.04 5.50 9.52
CA SER A 286 17.92 6.42 10.25
C SER A 286 18.37 7.56 9.34
N SER A 287 18.78 7.27 8.10
CA SER A 287 19.13 8.30 7.12
C SER A 287 17.97 9.25 6.82
N LEU A 288 16.74 8.73 6.67
CA LEU A 288 15.53 9.52 6.43
C LEU A 288 15.12 10.39 7.64
N THR A 289 15.58 10.08 8.85
CA THR A 289 15.19 10.77 10.09
C THR A 289 16.29 11.65 10.67
N GLU A 290 17.56 11.38 10.39
CA GLU A 290 18.73 12.13 10.87
C GLU A 290 18.95 13.46 10.12
N GLU A 291 18.65 13.53 8.82
CA GLU A 291 18.93 14.72 7.99
C GLU A 291 17.95 15.87 8.26
N GLY A 292 18.14 16.61 9.37
CA GLY A 292 17.52 17.92 9.60
C GLY A 292 16.00 17.96 9.41
N SER A 293 15.33 16.82 9.55
CA SER A 293 13.93 16.66 9.17
C SER A 293 13.16 15.88 10.24
N ARG A 294 13.89 15.11 11.07
CA ARG A 294 13.37 14.42 12.26
C ARG A 294 12.18 13.53 11.95
N GLY A 295 12.03 13.06 10.72
CA GLY A 295 10.83 12.39 10.21
C GLY A 295 10.75 12.51 8.68
N TYR A 296 9.77 11.86 8.07
CA TYR A 296 9.52 11.93 6.63
C TYR A 296 8.07 11.57 6.32
N SER A 297 7.57 12.08 5.20
CA SER A 297 6.31 11.60 4.61
C SER A 297 6.60 10.59 3.51
N ALA A 298 5.74 9.61 3.31
CA ALA A 298 5.83 8.66 2.22
C ALA A 298 4.75 8.89 1.15
N VAL A 299 5.08 8.59 -0.10
CA VAL A 299 4.13 8.62 -1.22
C VAL A 299 4.28 7.35 -2.05
N HIS A 300 3.15 6.67 -2.28
CA HIS A 300 3.09 5.52 -3.16
C HIS A 300 2.25 5.83 -4.40
N ILE A 301 2.86 5.70 -5.58
CA ILE A 301 2.20 5.92 -6.87
C ILE A 301 2.16 4.62 -7.64
N ARG A 302 0.95 4.10 -7.87
CA ARG A 302 0.70 2.86 -8.62
C ARG A 302 0.08 3.20 -9.96
N ARG A 303 0.73 2.84 -11.06
CA ARG A 303 0.24 3.07 -12.42
C ARG A 303 0.14 1.80 -13.24
N SER A 304 1.29 1.29 -13.66
CA SER A 304 1.53 0.34 -14.74
C SER A 304 0.32 -0.49 -15.24
N ASP A 305 0.30 -1.81 -14.99
CA ASP A 305 -0.76 -2.73 -15.39
C ASP A 305 -2.10 -2.45 -14.67
N LYS A 306 -2.07 -1.73 -13.55
CA LYS A 306 -3.28 -1.42 -12.78
C LYS A 306 -4.23 -0.47 -13.51
N ILE A 307 -3.70 0.50 -14.26
CA ILE A 307 -4.52 1.44 -15.05
C ILE A 307 -5.36 0.74 -16.12
N GLN A 308 -4.91 -0.43 -16.59
CA GLN A 308 -5.62 -1.16 -17.63
C GLN A 308 -6.84 -1.91 -17.10
N PHE A 309 -6.85 -2.29 -15.82
CA PHE A 309 -7.82 -3.24 -15.28
C PHE A 309 -8.53 -2.78 -13.99
N ASP A 310 -7.84 -2.12 -13.06
CA ASP A 310 -8.30 -2.01 -11.67
C ASP A 310 -8.38 -0.57 -11.13
N SER A 311 -7.77 0.43 -11.78
CA SER A 311 -7.75 1.79 -11.22
C SER A 311 -7.72 2.90 -12.26
N ILE A 312 -8.17 4.08 -11.85
CA ILE A 312 -8.05 5.31 -12.63
C ILE A 312 -6.59 5.76 -12.63
N ASN A 313 -6.12 6.31 -13.76
CA ASN A 313 -4.84 6.99 -13.81
C ASN A 313 -4.94 8.38 -13.15
N PHE A 314 -4.48 8.50 -11.91
CA PHE A 314 -4.42 9.78 -11.21
C PHE A 314 -3.24 10.64 -11.72
N PRO A 315 -3.48 11.91 -12.10
CA PRO A 315 -2.40 12.84 -12.40
C PRO A 315 -1.44 12.99 -11.22
N ILE A 316 -0.12 13.01 -11.49
CA ILE A 316 0.94 13.17 -10.47
C ILE A 316 0.72 14.43 -9.62
N LEU A 317 0.24 15.50 -10.23
CA LEU A 317 -0.08 16.75 -9.55
C LEU A 317 -1.06 16.56 -8.38
N LEU A 318 -1.98 15.58 -8.45
CA LEU A 318 -2.90 15.30 -7.34
C LEU A 318 -2.19 14.72 -6.13
N TYR A 319 -1.17 13.86 -6.31
CA TYR A 319 -0.35 13.35 -5.21
C TYR A 319 0.43 14.49 -4.54
N VAL A 320 1.04 15.37 -5.33
CA VAL A 320 1.77 16.54 -4.81
C VAL A 320 0.85 17.46 -4.03
N ARG A 321 -0.35 17.75 -4.55
CA ARG A 321 -1.35 18.59 -3.86
C ARG A 321 -1.89 17.92 -2.60
N ALA A 322 -2.14 16.62 -2.64
CA ALA A 322 -2.56 15.84 -1.48
C ALA A 322 -1.52 15.94 -0.37
N LEU A 323 -0.24 15.74 -0.68
CA LEU A 323 0.84 15.90 0.27
C LEU A 323 0.94 17.32 0.84
N ARG A 324 0.87 18.36 0.00
CA ARG A 324 0.86 19.76 0.46
C ARG A 324 -0.30 20.06 1.39
N ARG A 325 -1.51 19.58 1.08
CA ARG A 325 -2.70 19.74 1.93
C ARG A 325 -2.53 19.05 3.28
N LEU A 326 -2.00 17.83 3.28
CA LEU A 326 -1.75 17.07 4.50
C LEU A 326 -0.75 17.80 5.40
N CYS A 327 0.35 18.31 4.83
CA CYS A 327 1.35 19.07 5.56
C CYS A 327 0.86 20.44 6.06
N HIS A 328 0.07 21.15 5.27
CA HIS A 328 -0.52 22.43 5.68
C HIS A 328 -1.57 22.26 6.79
N SER A 329 -2.35 21.18 6.75
CA SER A 329 -3.37 20.90 7.77
C SER A 329 -2.77 20.43 9.09
N ASN A 330 -1.49 20.04 9.09
CA ASN A 330 -0.75 19.53 10.23
C ASN A 330 0.53 20.34 10.49
N PRO A 331 0.40 21.64 10.87
CA PRO A 331 1.55 22.52 11.06
C PRO A 331 2.49 21.97 12.15
N GLY A 332 3.80 22.01 11.89
CA GLY A 332 4.85 21.51 12.79
C GLY A 332 5.01 19.99 12.80
N ARG A 333 4.07 19.21 12.27
CA ARG A 333 4.19 17.75 12.16
C ARG A 333 4.89 17.33 10.87
N CYS A 334 4.64 17.99 9.74
CA CYS A 334 5.16 17.52 8.46
C CYS A 334 6.67 17.76 8.29
N SER A 335 7.37 16.74 7.79
CA SER A 335 8.76 16.80 7.39
C SER A 335 8.94 17.32 5.95
N ARG A 336 10.09 17.96 5.68
CA ARG A 336 10.49 18.31 4.31
C ARG A 336 10.91 17.09 3.49
N THR A 337 11.33 16.01 4.14
CA THR A 337 11.78 14.78 3.50
C THR A 337 10.58 13.97 3.04
N VAL A 338 10.59 13.59 1.77
CA VAL A 338 9.54 12.78 1.16
C VAL A 338 10.16 11.55 0.54
N TYR A 339 9.78 10.38 1.06
CA TYR A 339 10.13 9.10 0.48
C TYR A 339 9.08 8.70 -0.56
N VAL A 340 9.47 8.58 -1.83
CA VAL A 340 8.59 8.14 -2.91
C VAL A 340 8.97 6.76 -3.40
N PHE A 341 7.97 5.92 -3.66
CA PHE A 341 8.15 4.65 -4.36
C PHE A 341 7.01 4.42 -5.34
N CYS A 342 7.38 3.98 -6.55
CA CYS A 342 6.48 3.80 -7.68
C CYS A 342 6.79 2.48 -8.38
N ASP A 343 5.82 1.97 -9.11
CA ASP A 343 5.99 0.83 -10.02
C ASP A 343 6.51 1.23 -11.42
N ASP A 344 6.69 2.52 -11.68
CA ASP A 344 7.21 3.08 -12.93
C ASP A 344 8.22 4.20 -12.63
N ALA A 345 9.44 4.08 -13.16
CA ALA A 345 10.54 5.01 -12.91
C ALA A 345 10.26 6.41 -13.49
N GLU A 346 9.59 6.50 -14.66
CA GLU A 346 9.22 7.80 -15.26
C GLU A 346 8.22 8.54 -14.37
N VAL A 347 7.29 7.79 -13.77
CA VAL A 347 6.29 8.32 -12.85
C VAL A 347 6.92 8.88 -11.58
N CYS A 348 7.91 8.18 -11.03
CA CYS A 348 8.67 8.65 -9.88
C CYS A 348 9.48 9.91 -10.23
N ALA A 349 10.14 9.94 -11.39
CA ALA A 349 10.86 11.13 -11.86
C ALA A 349 9.94 12.35 -12.04
N ASP A 350 8.74 12.14 -12.59
CA ASP A 350 7.72 13.19 -12.73
C ASP A 350 7.26 13.73 -11.36
N PHE A 351 7.07 12.85 -10.38
CA PHE A 351 6.73 13.25 -9.02
C PHE A 351 7.83 14.08 -8.38
N VAL A 352 9.08 13.60 -8.42
CA VAL A 352 10.26 14.32 -7.93
C VAL A 352 10.32 15.71 -8.54
N ASN A 353 10.16 15.82 -9.87
CA ASN A 353 10.21 17.09 -10.56
C ASN A 353 9.12 18.09 -10.13
N GLN A 354 7.91 17.61 -9.80
CA GLN A 354 6.80 18.46 -9.37
C GLN A 354 6.83 18.78 -7.87
N ALA A 355 7.40 17.91 -7.05
CA ALA A 355 7.44 18.06 -5.60
C ALA A 355 8.70 18.80 -5.10
N LYS A 356 9.81 18.81 -5.85
CA LYS A 356 11.12 19.36 -5.44
C LYS A 356 11.11 20.84 -5.04
N GLU A 357 10.13 21.62 -5.46
CA GLU A 357 10.00 23.03 -5.05
C GLU A 357 9.68 23.17 -3.55
N CYS A 358 8.95 22.20 -2.97
CA CYS A 358 8.54 22.24 -1.56
C CYS A 358 9.27 21.22 -0.69
N PHE A 359 9.72 20.11 -1.28
CA PHE A 359 10.14 18.92 -0.55
C PHE A 359 11.53 18.43 -1.01
N HIS A 360 12.26 17.83 -0.09
CA HIS A 360 13.42 17.00 -0.41
C HIS A 360 12.93 15.58 -0.71
N VAL A 361 12.80 15.26 -2.00
CA VAL A 361 12.26 13.96 -2.43
C VAL A 361 13.39 12.97 -2.65
N THR A 362 13.25 11.77 -2.08
CA THR A 362 14.18 10.66 -2.21
C THR A 362 13.42 9.35 -2.44
N ASP A 363 14.12 8.29 -2.81
CA ASP A 363 13.56 6.96 -3.08
C ASP A 363 14.48 5.86 -2.51
N PHE A 364 14.03 4.61 -2.58
CA PHE A 364 14.79 3.46 -2.07
C PHE A 364 16.22 3.38 -2.64
N ARG A 365 16.38 3.61 -3.94
CA ARG A 365 17.67 3.43 -4.63
C ARG A 365 18.65 4.53 -4.28
N GLN A 366 18.18 5.76 -4.13
CA GLN A 366 18.98 6.87 -3.63
C GLN A 366 19.44 6.57 -2.20
N GLN A 367 18.53 6.16 -1.31
CA GLN A 367 18.87 5.85 0.07
C GLN A 367 19.85 4.68 0.21
N VAL A 368 19.66 3.63 -0.58
CA VAL A 368 20.60 2.50 -0.62
C VAL A 368 22.01 2.93 -1.06
N LYS A 369 22.12 3.82 -2.06
CA LYS A 369 23.40 4.35 -2.53
C LYS A 369 24.06 5.24 -1.49
N LEU A 370 23.30 6.16 -0.88
CA LEU A 370 23.78 7.06 0.16
C LEU A 370 24.34 6.29 1.37
N ASN A 371 23.68 5.19 1.73
CA ASN A 371 24.04 4.37 2.89
C ASN A 371 24.96 3.19 2.54
N ALA A 372 25.43 3.09 1.30
CA ALA A 372 26.28 1.99 0.80
C ALA A 372 25.78 0.58 1.18
N ILE A 373 24.46 0.34 1.06
CA ILE A 373 23.83 -0.91 1.50
C ILE A 373 24.04 -2.01 0.46
N LEU A 374 24.95 -2.93 0.75
CA LEU A 374 25.23 -4.10 -0.07
C LEU A 374 24.16 -5.21 0.07
N PRO A 375 23.91 -6.01 -0.99
CA PRO A 375 24.44 -5.84 -2.35
C PRO A 375 23.62 -4.85 -3.20
N TRP A 376 22.60 -4.18 -2.65
CA TRP A 376 21.69 -3.35 -3.44
C TRP A 376 22.34 -2.11 -4.04
N SER A 377 23.37 -1.55 -3.39
CA SER A 377 24.09 -0.37 -3.90
C SER A 377 24.88 -0.66 -5.18
N GLU A 378 25.24 -1.92 -5.43
CA GLU A 378 25.99 -2.35 -6.62
C GLU A 378 25.08 -2.85 -7.75
N ARG A 379 23.81 -3.14 -7.46
CA ARG A 379 22.86 -3.67 -8.44
C ARG A 379 22.26 -2.55 -9.29
N SER A 380 22.13 -2.82 -10.59
CA SER A 380 21.30 -2.00 -11.47
C SER A 380 19.83 -2.13 -11.07
N PRO A 381 19.02 -1.05 -11.20
CA PRO A 381 17.58 -1.13 -11.02
C PRO A 381 16.99 -2.16 -11.99
N VAL A 382 16.18 -3.06 -11.46
CA VAL A 382 15.40 -3.98 -12.28
C VAL A 382 14.10 -3.27 -12.63
N GLU A 383 13.94 -2.93 -13.91
CA GLU A 383 12.74 -2.25 -14.39
C GLU A 383 11.81 -3.25 -15.09
N PHE A 384 10.57 -3.32 -14.62
CA PHE A 384 9.50 -4.06 -15.28
C PHE A 384 8.19 -3.31 -15.10
N ARG A 385 7.34 -3.35 -16.12
CA ARG A 385 6.01 -2.73 -16.10
C ARG A 385 4.93 -3.76 -15.81
N HIS A 386 5.08 -4.99 -16.30
CA HIS A 386 4.01 -5.99 -16.23
C HIS A 386 4.43 -7.23 -15.45
N GLN A 387 3.45 -7.92 -14.86
CA GLN A 387 3.67 -9.17 -14.13
C GLN A 387 4.41 -10.23 -14.96
N ASN A 388 4.11 -10.32 -16.26
CA ASN A 388 4.79 -11.26 -17.16
C ASN A 388 6.27 -10.92 -17.34
N GLN A 389 6.63 -9.63 -17.35
CA GLN A 389 8.03 -9.20 -17.40
C GLN A 389 8.72 -9.55 -16.08
N PHE A 390 8.07 -9.28 -14.93
CA PHE A 390 8.58 -9.70 -13.62
C PHE A 390 8.84 -11.21 -13.56
N ASN A 391 7.88 -12.02 -14.00
CA ASN A 391 7.98 -13.47 -13.99
C ASN A 391 9.11 -14.00 -14.89
N SER A 392 9.51 -13.25 -15.92
CA SER A 392 10.62 -13.60 -16.81
C SER A 392 12.01 -13.30 -16.23
N LEU A 393 12.08 -12.54 -15.13
CA LEU A 393 13.34 -12.21 -14.48
C LEU A 393 13.95 -13.44 -13.79
N PRO A 394 15.30 -13.50 -13.70
CA PRO A 394 15.99 -14.46 -12.85
C PRO A 394 15.46 -14.43 -11.41
N ALA A 395 15.46 -15.59 -10.74
CA ALA A 395 14.92 -15.71 -9.39
C ALA A 395 15.57 -14.72 -8.39
N GLU A 396 16.86 -14.46 -8.53
CA GLU A 396 17.60 -13.53 -7.68
C GLU A 396 17.16 -12.08 -7.87
N GLU A 397 16.84 -11.67 -9.10
CA GLU A 397 16.31 -10.34 -9.41
C GLU A 397 14.87 -10.18 -8.90
N ARG A 398 14.05 -11.23 -9.04
CA ARG A 398 12.69 -11.28 -8.48
C ARG A 398 12.72 -11.13 -6.97
N LEU A 399 13.61 -11.86 -6.28
CA LEU A 399 13.79 -11.73 -4.83
C LEU A 399 14.23 -10.31 -4.46
N ALA A 400 15.22 -9.75 -5.14
CA ALA A 400 15.71 -8.41 -4.83
C ALA A 400 14.61 -7.35 -4.98
N SER A 401 13.80 -7.43 -6.03
CA SER A 401 12.65 -6.56 -6.24
C SER A 401 11.56 -6.76 -5.19
N ALA A 402 11.28 -8.01 -4.80
CA ALA A 402 10.34 -8.29 -3.71
C ALA A 402 10.82 -7.70 -2.38
N GLN A 403 12.09 -7.87 -2.03
CA GLN A 403 12.68 -7.29 -0.82
C GLN A 403 12.64 -5.77 -0.81
N GLU A 404 12.94 -5.12 -1.94
CA GLU A 404 12.81 -3.66 -2.08
C GLU A 404 11.37 -3.20 -1.84
N MET A 405 10.39 -3.86 -2.44
CA MET A 405 8.97 -3.55 -2.24
C MET A 405 8.56 -3.73 -0.77
N ILE A 406 8.99 -4.82 -0.12
CA ILE A 406 8.73 -5.06 1.29
C ILE A 406 9.37 -3.97 2.16
N VAL A 407 10.65 -3.65 1.98
CA VAL A 407 11.30 -2.57 2.76
C VAL A 407 10.60 -1.24 2.52
N SER A 408 10.19 -0.93 1.28
CA SER A 408 9.45 0.29 0.95
C SER A 408 8.10 0.37 1.67
N ILE A 409 7.38 -0.75 1.80
CA ILE A 409 6.12 -0.84 2.55
C ILE A 409 6.34 -0.52 4.03
N TYR A 410 7.39 -1.07 4.66
CA TYR A 410 7.64 -0.81 6.07
C TYR A 410 8.16 0.61 6.33
N LEU A 411 8.97 1.17 5.41
CA LEU A 411 9.32 2.58 5.47
C LEU A 411 8.07 3.46 5.37
N ALA A 412 7.17 3.16 4.44
CA ALA A 412 5.90 3.88 4.36
C ALA A 412 5.06 3.75 5.64
N ALA A 413 5.05 2.57 6.27
CA ALA A 413 4.36 2.36 7.55
C ALA A 413 5.00 3.12 8.73
N LEU A 414 6.32 3.37 8.68
CA LEU A 414 7.05 4.14 9.70
C LEU A 414 7.08 5.66 9.43
N SER A 415 6.50 6.12 8.31
CA SER A 415 6.46 7.53 7.95
C SER A 415 5.45 8.30 8.82
N ASP A 416 5.65 9.62 8.95
CA ASP A 416 4.70 10.50 9.65
C ASP A 416 3.35 10.50 8.92
N PHE A 417 3.41 10.62 7.59
CA PHE A 417 2.25 10.77 6.72
C PHE A 417 2.41 9.90 5.47
N PHE A 418 1.32 9.34 4.95
CA PHE A 418 1.35 8.52 3.74
C PHE A 418 0.28 8.92 2.72
N VAL A 419 0.68 9.24 1.49
CA VAL A 419 -0.25 9.52 0.38
C VAL A 419 -0.25 8.37 -0.62
N CYS A 420 -1.43 7.88 -0.97
CA CYS A 420 -1.54 6.67 -1.78
C CYS A 420 -2.87 6.57 -2.56
N THR A 421 -3.13 5.38 -3.09
CA THR A 421 -4.45 4.93 -3.59
C THR A 421 -4.81 3.62 -2.91
N TYR A 422 -5.94 3.57 -2.21
CA TYR A 422 -6.46 2.35 -1.58
C TYR A 422 -6.94 1.31 -2.58
N SER A 423 -7.13 1.62 -3.87
CA SER A 423 -7.22 0.55 -4.87
C SER A 423 -5.95 -0.31 -4.91
N SER A 424 -4.79 0.21 -4.49
CA SER A 424 -3.55 -0.56 -4.39
C SER A 424 -3.47 -1.38 -3.10
N ASN A 425 -3.31 -2.69 -3.26
CA ASN A 425 -3.02 -3.62 -2.16
C ASN A 425 -1.75 -3.27 -1.37
N VAL A 426 -0.78 -2.60 -2.01
CA VAL A 426 0.40 -2.04 -1.31
C VAL A 426 -0.02 -0.96 -0.31
N CYS A 427 -0.95 -0.05 -0.68
CA CYS A 427 -1.39 0.96 0.25
C CYS A 427 -2.19 0.36 1.43
N ARG A 428 -3.06 -0.61 1.14
CA ARG A 428 -3.83 -1.30 2.19
C ARG A 428 -2.90 -2.00 3.19
N LEU A 429 -1.80 -2.60 2.72
CA LEU A 429 -0.79 -3.20 3.60
C LEU A 429 -0.11 -2.15 4.47
N VAL A 430 0.27 -1.01 3.91
CA VAL A 430 0.83 0.10 4.70
C VAL A 430 -0.17 0.57 5.75
N ALA A 431 -1.45 0.71 5.41
CA ALA A 431 -2.49 1.07 6.37
C ALA A 431 -2.57 0.08 7.54
N LEU A 432 -2.60 -1.23 7.25
CA LEU A 432 -2.63 -2.29 8.27
C LEU A 432 -1.37 -2.32 9.15
N LEU A 433 -0.22 -1.92 8.61
CA LEU A 433 1.05 -1.92 9.34
C LEU A 433 1.27 -0.64 10.16
N LYS A 434 0.69 0.48 9.73
CA LYS A 434 0.92 1.80 10.33
C LYS A 434 0.05 2.06 11.56
N HIS A 435 -1.24 1.68 11.51
CA HIS A 435 -2.18 1.91 12.61
C HIS A 435 -2.95 0.65 12.99
N ASP A 436 -3.44 0.62 14.22
CA ASP A 436 -4.39 -0.37 14.70
C ASP A 436 -5.84 0.11 14.60
N ASN A 437 -6.09 1.42 14.63
CA ASN A 437 -7.42 2.00 14.55
C ASN A 437 -7.68 2.74 13.23
N ILE A 438 -8.92 2.64 12.74
CA ILE A 438 -9.35 3.32 11.50
C ILE A 438 -9.41 4.83 11.67
N ALA A 439 -9.70 5.32 12.89
CA ALA A 439 -9.76 6.76 13.16
C ALA A 439 -8.40 7.44 12.94
N ASP A 440 -7.31 6.76 13.28
CA ASP A 440 -5.97 7.29 13.15
C ASP A 440 -5.48 7.26 11.68
N LEU A 441 -6.05 6.37 10.85
CA LEU A 441 -5.76 6.34 9.42
C LEU A 441 -6.14 7.66 8.74
N ASP A 442 -7.26 8.26 9.11
CA ASP A 442 -7.76 9.49 8.49
C ASP A 442 -6.85 10.70 8.78
N GLU A 443 -6.05 10.64 9.85
CA GLU A 443 -5.11 11.69 10.22
C GLU A 443 -3.78 11.57 9.46
N ASP A 444 -3.30 10.33 9.28
CA ASP A 444 -1.94 10.09 8.81
C ASP A 444 -1.87 9.51 7.39
N ILE A 445 -2.96 8.95 6.84
CA ILE A 445 -3.03 8.38 5.49
C ILE A 445 -4.07 9.11 4.64
N LEU A 446 -3.64 9.56 3.46
CA LEU A 446 -4.51 10.19 2.48
C LEU A 446 -4.57 9.36 1.19
N SER A 447 -5.68 8.65 1.02
CA SER A 447 -6.01 7.93 -0.22
C SER A 447 -6.69 8.86 -1.24
N LEU A 448 -6.30 8.76 -2.52
CA LEU A 448 -6.87 9.57 -3.60
C LEU A 448 -8.12 8.99 -4.24
N ASP A 449 -8.42 7.71 -4.02
CA ASP A 449 -9.46 6.98 -4.74
C ASP A 449 -10.54 6.40 -3.84
N TRP A 450 -10.22 5.51 -2.91
CA TRP A 450 -11.21 4.86 -2.05
C TRP A 450 -11.09 5.41 -0.64
N SER A 451 -12.21 5.51 0.05
CA SER A 451 -12.28 5.83 1.48
C SER A 451 -12.03 4.60 2.36
N ASN A 452 -12.28 3.40 1.83
CA ASN A 452 -12.16 2.17 2.60
C ASN A 452 -10.86 1.42 2.27
N TRP A 453 -10.25 0.86 3.32
CA TRP A 453 -9.05 0.04 3.27
C TRP A 453 -9.37 -1.44 3.00
N ILE A 454 -10.64 -1.85 3.14
CA ILE A 454 -11.08 -3.24 2.98
C ILE A 454 -10.95 -3.66 1.52
N MET A 455 -10.43 -4.87 1.30
CA MET A 455 -10.29 -5.41 -0.05
C MET A 455 -11.66 -5.68 -0.67
N VAL A 456 -11.78 -5.26 -1.94
CA VAL A 456 -12.64 -5.90 -2.96
C VAL A 456 -11.74 -6.62 -3.93
#